data_AF-A0A7C8YYV5-F1
#
_entry.id   AF-A0A7C8YYV5-F1
#
_cell.length_a   1.000
_cell.length_b   1.000
_cell.length_c   1.000
_cell.angle_alpha   90.00
_cell.angle_beta   90.00
_cell.angle_gamma   90.00
#
_symmetry.space_group_name_H-M   'P 1'
#
loop_
_entity.id
_entity.type
_entity.pdbx_description
1 polymer ?
#
loop_
_entity_poly.entity_id
_entity_poly.type
_entity_poly.pdbx_seq_one_letter_code
_entity_poly.pdbx_strand_id
1 'polypeptide(L)'
;MKVFSSLTRPPLLLHLLSVFIGVAASKDGFCSAPSSVFDGEANSGALYWKVTNPTLSPSHLKDLPGFTRSVYKRDHALITPESHVLSPLPEWMDTLGAYLITPAMGSHFVMYIAKMQDNSRSGLPPSDVERFAFVVDGAVTLTTGSGDKHNLMIFQLRKLLPTSIAYDFNIHIMDFQPGEFLNVK
;
A
#
# COMPACT_ATOMS: atom_id res chain seq x y z
N MET A 1 68.26 -37.84 -1.03
CA MET A 1 67.02 -38.45 -1.56
C MET A 1 65.85 -37.79 -0.83
N LYS A 2 65.01 -37.05 -1.58
CA LYS A 2 63.60 -36.60 -1.33
C LYS A 2 63.21 -36.26 0.13
N VAL A 3 63.03 -34.99 0.53
CA VAL A 3 61.84 -34.10 0.33
C VAL A 3 60.54 -34.66 0.94
N PHE A 4 59.92 -33.90 1.85
CA PHE A 4 58.47 -33.63 2.10
C PHE A 4 58.31 -33.13 3.57
N SER A 5 58.43 -31.82 3.82
CA SER A 5 57.39 -30.77 3.83
C SER A 5 56.61 -30.66 5.15
N SER A 6 56.87 -29.57 5.88
CA SER A 6 56.13 -29.13 7.06
C SER A 6 54.70 -28.71 6.68
N LEU A 7 53.69 -29.31 7.33
CA LEU A 7 52.31 -28.90 7.19
C LEU A 7 51.98 -27.83 8.25
N THR A 8 52.20 -26.57 7.91
CA THR A 8 51.72 -25.42 8.70
C THR A 8 50.26 -25.14 8.33
N ARG A 9 49.35 -25.26 9.30
CA ARG A 9 47.94 -24.84 9.14
C ARG A 9 47.88 -23.31 9.15
N PRO A 10 47.20 -22.65 8.19
CA PRO A 10 46.99 -21.21 8.25
C PRO A 10 45.85 -20.88 9.24
N PRO A 11 45.87 -19.69 9.87
CA PRO A 11 44.78 -19.25 10.75
C PRO A 11 43.56 -18.85 9.90
N LEU A 12 42.40 -19.35 10.32
CA LEU A 12 41.10 -19.11 9.70
C LEU A 12 40.68 -17.65 9.99
N LEU A 13 40.93 -16.75 9.04
CA LEU A 13 40.55 -15.34 9.13
C LEU A 13 39.03 -15.24 8.90
N LEU A 14 38.27 -15.02 9.98
CA LEU A 14 36.83 -14.82 9.94
C LEU A 14 36.52 -13.46 9.31
N HIS A 15 36.23 -13.42 8.01
CA HIS A 15 35.72 -12.22 7.36
C HIS A 15 34.31 -11.92 7.88
N LEU A 16 34.19 -10.99 8.84
CA LEU A 16 32.92 -10.30 9.09
C LEU A 16 32.59 -9.45 7.87
N LEU A 17 31.80 -10.00 6.96
CA LEU A 17 31.04 -9.22 5.99
C LEU A 17 30.01 -8.40 6.77
N SER A 18 30.37 -7.17 7.12
CA SER A 18 29.44 -6.14 7.54
C SER A 18 28.47 -5.89 6.40
N VAL A 19 27.32 -6.56 6.43
CA VAL A 19 26.16 -6.22 5.59
C VAL A 19 25.71 -4.85 6.06
N PHE A 20 26.14 -3.80 5.36
CA PHE A 20 25.50 -2.51 5.44
C PHE A 20 24.11 -2.68 4.83
N ILE A 21 23.12 -2.94 5.68
CA ILE A 21 21.73 -2.68 5.33
C ILE A 21 21.66 -1.16 5.17
N GLY A 22 21.73 -0.71 3.92
CA GLY A 22 21.44 0.67 3.58
C GLY A 22 20.00 0.96 4.00
N VAL A 23 19.84 1.54 5.19
CA VAL A 23 18.58 2.18 5.55
C VAL A 23 18.45 3.36 4.59
N ALA A 24 17.60 3.20 3.58
CA ALA A 24 17.17 4.30 2.74
C ALA A 24 16.30 5.23 3.60
N ALA A 25 16.96 6.12 4.34
CA ALA A 25 16.30 7.25 5.00
C ALA A 25 15.87 8.22 3.90
N SER A 26 14.64 8.05 3.42
CA SER A 26 13.99 8.98 2.50
C SER A 26 13.72 10.28 3.24
N LYS A 27 14.33 11.38 2.77
CA LYS A 27 14.23 12.71 3.41
C LYS A 27 12.81 13.26 3.44
N ASP A 28 11.87 12.69 2.67
CA ASP A 28 10.51 13.21 2.51
C ASP A 28 9.40 12.17 2.79
N GLY A 29 9.72 11.06 3.47
CA GLY A 29 8.70 10.06 3.88
C GLY A 29 8.14 9.21 2.74
N PHE A 30 8.86 9.11 1.61
CA PHE A 30 8.49 8.26 0.48
C PHE A 30 9.30 6.97 0.44
N CYS A 31 8.65 5.84 0.17
CA CYS A 31 9.31 4.59 -0.16
C CYS A 31 8.79 4.07 -1.51
N SER A 32 9.71 3.70 -2.40
CA SER A 32 9.40 3.03 -3.67
C SER A 32 10.21 1.73 -3.73
N ALA A 33 9.67 0.66 -4.32
CA ALA A 33 10.48 -0.53 -4.63
C ALA A 33 11.30 -0.27 -5.88
N PRO A 34 12.38 -1.06 -6.07
CA PRO A 34 13.20 -0.97 -7.26
C PRO A 34 12.39 -1.25 -8.52
N SER A 35 12.57 -0.39 -9.52
CA SER A 35 11.97 -0.49 -10.86
C SER A 35 12.51 -1.68 -11.70
N SER A 36 13.25 -2.63 -11.12
CA SER A 36 13.95 -3.68 -11.86
C SER A 36 13.06 -4.87 -12.27
N VAL A 37 11.75 -4.67 -12.40
CA VAL A 37 10.79 -5.66 -12.94
C VAL A 37 10.13 -5.13 -14.23
N PHE A 38 10.62 -4.03 -14.81
CA PHE A 38 9.97 -3.37 -15.96
C PHE A 38 10.52 -3.73 -17.35
N ASP A 39 11.41 -4.71 -17.47
CA ASP A 39 11.84 -5.24 -18.76
C ASP A 39 11.25 -6.63 -19.01
N GLY A 40 10.10 -6.71 -19.68
CA GLY A 40 9.60 -7.98 -20.24
C GLY A 40 8.09 -8.10 -20.36
N GLU A 41 7.63 -8.10 -21.61
CA GLU A 41 6.29 -8.51 -22.08
C GLU A 41 5.10 -7.61 -21.70
N ALA A 42 4.56 -6.96 -22.73
CA ALA A 42 3.23 -6.36 -22.83
C ALA A 42 2.04 -7.34 -22.61
N ASN A 43 2.28 -8.49 -21.97
CA ASN A 43 1.29 -9.50 -21.56
C ASN A 43 1.46 -9.97 -20.11
N SER A 44 2.40 -9.41 -19.33
CA SER A 44 2.39 -9.59 -17.87
C SER A 44 1.42 -8.55 -17.29
N GLY A 45 0.30 -9.02 -16.74
CA GLY A 45 -0.75 -8.14 -16.20
C GLY A 45 -0.20 -7.10 -15.23
N ALA A 46 -0.84 -5.94 -15.17
CA ALA A 46 -0.47 -4.83 -14.29
C ALA A 46 -0.08 -5.34 -12.87
N LEU A 47 0.96 -4.74 -12.28
CA LEU A 47 1.37 -5.08 -10.92
C LEU A 47 0.18 -4.97 -9.96
N TYR A 48 -0.04 -5.96 -9.10
CA TYR A 48 -1.25 -6.11 -8.27
C TYR A 48 -2.57 -6.41 -9.00
N TRP A 49 -2.54 -6.85 -10.27
CA TRP A 49 -3.73 -7.24 -11.04
C TRP A 49 -4.70 -8.13 -10.26
N LYS A 50 -4.21 -9.12 -9.50
CA LYS A 50 -5.09 -10.02 -8.72
C LYS A 50 -5.76 -9.36 -7.50
N VAL A 51 -5.29 -8.19 -7.07
CA VAL A 51 -5.91 -7.41 -6.00
C VAL A 51 -7.17 -6.71 -6.52
N THR A 52 -7.10 -6.11 -7.72
CA THR A 52 -8.26 -5.48 -8.37
C THR A 52 -9.14 -6.50 -9.10
N ASN A 53 -8.56 -7.58 -9.61
CA ASN A 53 -9.21 -8.65 -10.38
C ASN A 53 -8.95 -10.02 -9.72
N PRO A 54 -9.62 -10.32 -8.59
CA PRO A 54 -9.41 -11.55 -7.85
C PRO A 54 -9.82 -12.78 -8.66
N THR A 55 -9.04 -13.87 -8.53
CA THR A 55 -9.32 -15.15 -9.21
C THR A 55 -10.73 -15.68 -8.90
N LEU A 56 -11.18 -15.52 -7.65
CA LEU A 56 -12.57 -15.74 -7.26
C LEU A 56 -13.27 -14.39 -7.08
N SER A 57 -13.88 -13.90 -8.17
CA SER A 57 -14.58 -12.63 -8.19
C SER A 57 -16.03 -12.74 -7.72
N PRO A 58 -16.66 -11.63 -7.30
CA PRO A 58 -18.07 -11.63 -6.89
C PRO A 58 -19.02 -12.14 -7.99
N SER A 59 -18.68 -11.99 -9.28
CA SER A 59 -19.51 -12.48 -10.38
C SER A 59 -19.61 -14.01 -10.43
N HIS A 60 -18.60 -14.73 -9.93
CA HIS A 60 -18.63 -16.19 -9.86
C HIS A 60 -19.58 -16.72 -8.76
N LEU A 61 -20.03 -15.86 -7.84
CA LEU A 61 -20.86 -16.23 -6.69
C LEU A 61 -22.34 -15.84 -6.86
N LYS A 62 -22.72 -15.32 -8.03
CA LYS A 62 -24.08 -14.80 -8.30
C LYS A 62 -25.18 -15.84 -8.08
N ASP A 63 -24.90 -17.11 -8.36
CA ASP A 63 -25.88 -18.20 -8.25
C ASP A 63 -25.89 -18.86 -6.85
N LEU A 64 -25.14 -18.30 -5.89
CA LEU A 64 -25.05 -18.80 -4.51
C LEU A 64 -25.66 -17.76 -3.55
N PRO A 65 -26.99 -17.77 -3.33
CA PRO A 65 -27.65 -16.74 -2.54
C PRO A 65 -27.14 -16.71 -1.11
N GLY A 66 -26.67 -15.53 -0.68
CA GLY A 66 -26.14 -15.31 0.68
C GLY A 66 -24.74 -15.89 0.93
N PHE A 67 -24.10 -16.50 -0.07
CA PHE A 67 -22.75 -17.01 0.09
C PHE A 67 -21.73 -15.87 0.18
N THR A 68 -20.90 -15.90 1.22
CA THR A 68 -19.74 -15.03 1.37
C THR A 68 -18.63 -15.79 2.08
N ARG A 69 -17.38 -15.48 1.73
CA ARG A 69 -16.20 -15.95 2.48
C ARG A 69 -15.82 -15.01 3.62
N SER A 70 -16.48 -13.86 3.72
CA SER A 70 -16.22 -12.89 4.77
C SER A 70 -16.68 -13.41 6.12
N VAL A 71 -15.86 -13.16 7.14
CA VAL A 71 -16.11 -13.58 8.52
C VAL A 71 -15.71 -12.45 9.46
N TYR A 72 -16.58 -12.10 10.39
CA TYR A 72 -16.29 -11.18 11.49
C TYR A 72 -16.36 -11.92 12.82
N LYS A 73 -15.29 -11.85 13.62
CA LYS A 73 -15.16 -12.45 14.96
C LYS A 73 -14.67 -11.41 15.95
N ARG A 74 -14.66 -11.78 17.24
CA ARG A 74 -14.31 -10.89 18.36
C ARG A 74 -12.91 -10.27 18.23
N ASP A 75 -11.94 -11.00 17.71
CA ASP A 75 -10.52 -10.61 17.68
C ASP A 75 -9.90 -10.58 16.27
N HIS A 76 -10.68 -10.88 15.23
CA HIS A 76 -10.21 -10.81 13.85
C HIS A 76 -11.38 -10.70 12.86
N ALA A 77 -11.05 -10.26 11.65
CA ALA A 77 -11.96 -10.27 10.53
C ALA A 77 -11.25 -10.74 9.25
N LEU A 78 -11.97 -11.49 8.43
CA LEU A 78 -11.63 -11.79 7.04
C LEU A 78 -12.66 -11.06 6.18
N ILE A 79 -12.21 -10.09 5.39
CA ILE A 79 -13.09 -9.27 4.54
C ILE A 79 -12.70 -9.53 3.09
N THR A 80 -13.67 -9.99 2.29
CA THR A 80 -13.47 -10.46 0.92
C THR A 80 -14.17 -9.55 -0.10
N PRO A 81 -13.73 -9.55 -1.37
CA PRO A 81 -14.23 -8.61 -2.39
C PRO A 81 -15.75 -8.59 -2.57
N GLU A 82 -16.42 -9.73 -2.43
CA GLU A 82 -17.87 -9.83 -2.57
C GLU A 82 -18.66 -9.15 -1.43
N SER A 83 -18.00 -8.78 -0.34
CA SER A 83 -18.62 -8.11 0.82
C SER A 83 -18.22 -6.64 0.96
N HIS A 84 -17.49 -6.08 0.00
CA HIS A 84 -17.19 -4.65 -0.02
C HIS A 84 -18.47 -3.82 -0.25
N VAL A 85 -18.77 -2.92 0.68
CA VAL A 85 -19.90 -1.99 0.55
C VAL A 85 -19.35 -0.65 0.05
N LEU A 86 -19.60 -0.36 -1.23
CA LEU A 86 -19.17 0.90 -1.85
C LEU A 86 -20.20 2.00 -1.61
N SER A 87 -19.74 3.16 -1.14
CA SER A 87 -20.56 4.35 -0.92
C SER A 87 -19.75 5.62 -1.20
N PRO A 88 -20.38 6.75 -1.59
CA PRO A 88 -19.64 8.01 -1.77
C PRO A 88 -18.86 8.40 -0.51
N LEU A 89 -17.58 8.74 -0.65
CA LEU A 89 -16.77 9.19 0.48
C LEU A 89 -17.12 10.65 0.84
N PRO A 90 -17.43 10.95 2.11
CA PRO A 90 -17.71 12.33 2.54
C PRO A 90 -16.51 13.24 2.28
N GLU A 91 -16.75 14.46 1.81
CA GLU A 91 -15.74 15.47 1.43
C GLU A 91 -14.84 15.09 0.24
N TRP A 92 -15.04 13.93 -0.39
CA TRP A 92 -14.34 13.55 -1.61
C TRP A 92 -15.22 13.86 -2.82
N MET A 93 -14.58 14.23 -3.92
CA MET A 93 -15.24 14.49 -5.20
C MET A 93 -15.13 13.24 -6.07
N ASP A 94 -16.27 12.75 -6.56
CA ASP A 94 -16.37 11.61 -7.49
C ASP A 94 -15.56 10.37 -7.07
N THR A 95 -15.67 9.99 -5.79
CA THR A 95 -14.96 8.83 -5.23
C THR A 95 -15.90 7.94 -4.44
N LEU A 96 -15.87 6.64 -4.73
CA LEU A 96 -16.54 5.62 -3.93
C LEU A 96 -15.56 4.99 -2.94
N GLY A 97 -15.98 4.80 -1.70
CA GLY A 97 -15.21 4.17 -0.64
C GLY A 97 -15.89 2.91 -0.11
N ALA A 98 -15.08 1.91 0.24
CA ALA A 98 -15.50 0.76 1.04
C ALA A 98 -14.68 0.69 2.33
N TYR A 99 -15.30 1.01 3.46
CA TYR A 99 -14.69 0.87 4.78
C TYR A 99 -14.55 -0.63 5.13
N LEU A 100 -13.31 -1.06 5.39
CA LEU A 100 -12.97 -2.43 5.76
C LEU A 100 -12.79 -2.56 7.27
N ILE A 101 -12.01 -1.67 7.88
CA ILE A 101 -11.74 -1.66 9.33
C ILE A 101 -12.07 -0.28 9.87
N THR A 102 -12.72 -0.22 11.03
CA THR A 102 -13.06 1.04 11.73
C THR A 102 -12.94 0.83 13.24
N PRO A 103 -12.85 1.91 14.05
CA PRO A 103 -12.86 1.81 15.51
C PRO A 103 -14.07 1.07 16.11
N ALA A 104 -15.18 0.94 15.37
CA ALA A 104 -16.31 0.09 15.77
C ALA A 104 -15.92 -1.40 15.91
N MET A 105 -14.81 -1.81 15.30
CA MET A 105 -14.22 -3.15 15.41
C MET A 105 -13.16 -3.26 16.53
N GLY A 106 -12.92 -2.19 17.29
CA GLY A 106 -11.89 -2.14 18.34
C GLY A 106 -10.49 -1.76 17.84
N SER A 107 -10.36 -1.27 16.60
CA SER A 107 -9.09 -0.75 16.08
C SER A 107 -8.85 0.71 16.47
N HIS A 108 -7.57 1.10 16.43
CA HIS A 108 -7.09 2.49 16.53
C HIS A 108 -6.70 3.02 15.15
N PHE A 109 -7.47 2.59 14.14
CA PHE A 109 -7.30 3.02 12.76
C PHE A 109 -8.53 2.71 11.92
N VAL A 110 -8.68 3.46 10.84
CA VAL A 110 -9.60 3.14 9.74
C VAL A 110 -8.80 2.59 8.56
N MET A 111 -9.34 1.53 7.95
CA MET A 111 -8.87 1.04 6.66
C MET A 111 -10.03 1.05 5.67
N TYR A 112 -9.82 1.62 4.50
CA TYR A 112 -10.81 1.58 3.44
C TYR A 112 -10.18 1.53 2.06
N ILE A 113 -10.96 1.02 1.10
CA ILE A 113 -10.63 1.08 -0.32
C ILE A 113 -11.27 2.31 -0.93
N ALA A 114 -10.51 3.16 -1.61
CA ALA A 114 -11.04 4.28 -2.38
C ALA A 114 -10.94 3.98 -3.88
N LYS A 115 -12.07 4.07 -4.58
CA LYS A 115 -12.19 3.95 -6.03
C LYS A 115 -12.39 5.34 -6.62
N MET A 116 -11.31 5.87 -7.19
CA MET A 116 -11.26 7.21 -7.75
C MET A 116 -11.52 7.15 -9.25
N GLN A 117 -12.48 7.96 -9.72
CA GLN A 117 -12.82 8.14 -11.14
C GLN A 117 -12.08 9.34 -11.73
N ASP A 118 -12.17 9.55 -13.04
CA ASP A 118 -11.50 10.64 -13.73
C ASP A 118 -11.87 12.04 -13.15
N ASN A 119 -10.87 12.85 -12.82
CA ASN A 119 -10.99 14.16 -12.17
C ASN A 119 -11.52 14.16 -10.73
N SER A 120 -11.50 13.01 -10.07
CA SER A 120 -11.82 12.89 -8.65
C SER A 120 -10.77 13.56 -7.77
N ARG A 121 -11.17 13.91 -6.54
CA ARG A 121 -10.32 14.59 -5.57
C ARG A 121 -10.59 14.11 -4.17
N SER A 122 -9.52 13.87 -3.42
CA SER A 122 -9.67 13.51 -2.01
C SER A 122 -10.06 14.72 -1.15
N GLY A 123 -10.93 14.49 -0.16
CA GLY A 123 -11.16 15.42 0.93
C GLY A 123 -9.96 15.51 1.88
N LEU A 124 -9.82 16.64 2.57
CA LEU A 124 -8.78 16.79 3.60
C LEU A 124 -9.02 15.81 4.77
N PRO A 125 -7.96 15.28 5.39
CA PRO A 125 -8.15 14.54 6.64
C PRO A 125 -8.66 15.50 7.73
N PRO A 126 -9.46 15.00 8.71
CA PRO A 126 -9.80 15.75 9.90
C PRO A 126 -8.54 16.23 10.65
N SER A 127 -8.69 17.23 11.51
CA SER A 127 -7.59 17.67 12.39
C SER A 127 -7.09 16.50 13.25
N ASP A 128 -5.78 16.42 13.43
CA ASP A 128 -5.10 15.40 14.24
C ASP A 128 -5.25 13.95 13.72
N VAL A 129 -5.68 13.77 12.48
CA VAL A 129 -5.77 12.47 11.81
C VAL A 129 -4.65 12.34 10.78
N GLU A 130 -3.87 11.27 10.92
CA GLU A 130 -2.87 10.90 9.93
C GLU A 130 -3.46 10.02 8.84
N ARG A 131 -2.93 10.16 7.62
CA ARG A 131 -3.39 9.43 6.46
C ARG A 131 -2.23 8.69 5.84
N PHE A 132 -2.39 7.40 5.59
CA PHE A 132 -1.44 6.63 4.81
C PHE A 132 -2.10 6.17 3.51
N ALA A 133 -1.44 6.41 2.38
CA ALA A 133 -1.98 6.16 1.04
C ALA A 133 -1.11 5.15 0.28
N PHE A 134 -1.75 4.13 -0.30
CA PHE A 134 -1.09 3.15 -1.16
C PHE A 134 -1.84 2.98 -2.49
N VAL A 135 -1.18 3.30 -3.61
CA VAL A 135 -1.71 3.15 -4.97
C VAL A 135 -1.59 1.69 -5.41
N VAL A 136 -2.74 1.01 -5.56
CA VAL A 136 -2.85 -0.37 -6.03
C VAL A 136 -2.95 -0.45 -7.54
N ASP A 137 -3.71 0.47 -8.14
CA ASP A 137 -3.93 0.52 -9.59
C ASP A 137 -4.00 1.99 -10.05
N GLY A 138 -3.61 2.21 -11.31
CA GLY A 138 -3.34 3.49 -11.96
C GLY A 138 -2.41 4.46 -11.21
N ALA A 139 -2.75 5.76 -11.17
CA ALA A 139 -1.84 6.81 -10.71
C ALA A 139 -2.56 8.01 -10.08
N VAL A 140 -1.91 8.70 -9.13
CA VAL A 140 -2.45 9.90 -8.49
C VAL A 140 -1.40 10.99 -8.33
N THR A 141 -1.80 12.23 -8.55
CA THR A 141 -0.99 13.41 -8.32
C THR A 141 -1.22 13.94 -6.91
N LEU A 142 -0.20 13.84 -6.10
CA LEU A 142 -0.18 14.36 -4.76
C LEU A 142 0.24 15.82 -4.74
N THR A 143 -0.57 16.68 -4.13
CA THR A 143 -0.25 18.08 -3.83
C THR A 143 0.00 18.26 -2.33
N THR A 144 1.19 18.74 -1.97
CA THR A 144 1.55 19.07 -0.58
C THR A 144 1.18 20.53 -0.27
N GLY A 145 0.99 20.88 1.00
CA GLY A 145 0.74 22.27 1.43
C GLY A 145 1.79 23.31 0.99
N SER A 146 3.01 22.88 0.61
CA SER A 146 4.05 23.72 0.00
C SER A 146 3.79 24.10 -1.47
N GLY A 147 2.78 23.51 -2.10
CA GLY A 147 2.49 23.66 -3.53
C GLY A 147 3.23 22.66 -4.43
N ASP A 148 4.12 21.84 -3.87
CA ASP A 148 4.85 20.81 -4.62
C ASP A 148 3.91 19.70 -5.07
N LYS A 149 4.04 19.32 -6.36
CA LYS A 149 3.28 18.25 -7.01
C LYS A 149 4.17 17.03 -7.23
N HIS A 150 3.71 15.88 -6.78
CA HIS A 150 4.38 14.59 -7.01
C HIS A 150 3.40 13.61 -7.66
N ASN A 151 3.77 12.99 -8.77
CA ASN A 151 2.98 11.90 -9.34
C ASN A 151 3.35 10.60 -8.63
N LEU A 152 2.36 9.98 -7.97
CA LEU A 152 2.43 8.67 -7.35
C LEU A 152 1.86 7.63 -8.31
N MET A 153 2.73 6.78 -8.83
CA MET A 153 2.33 5.62 -9.63
C MET A 153 2.12 4.39 -8.73
N ILE A 154 1.64 3.28 -9.33
CA ILE A 154 1.57 1.97 -8.67
C ILE A 154 2.87 1.69 -7.90
N PHE A 155 2.73 1.22 -6.66
CA PHE A 155 3.83 0.93 -5.72
C PHE A 155 4.42 2.14 -4.98
N GLN A 156 3.99 3.39 -5.24
CA GLN A 156 4.56 4.52 -4.50
C GLN A 156 3.86 4.74 -3.15
N LEU A 157 4.66 4.69 -2.08
CA LEU A 157 4.23 4.72 -0.69
C LEU A 157 4.59 6.09 -0.11
N ARG A 158 3.61 6.87 0.39
CA ARG A 158 3.88 8.09 1.16
C ARG A 158 3.23 8.02 2.53
N LYS A 159 4.05 8.25 3.55
CA LYS A 159 3.64 8.38 4.94
C LYS A 159 3.27 9.85 5.21
N LEU A 160 1.99 10.14 5.42
CA LEU A 160 1.47 11.50 5.69
C LEU A 160 1.29 11.67 7.21
N LEU A 161 2.41 11.72 7.93
CA LEU A 161 2.42 11.90 9.38
C LEU A 161 2.29 13.37 9.79
N PRO A 162 1.43 13.69 10.76
CA PRO A 162 1.62 14.83 11.65
C PRO A 162 2.85 14.63 12.55
N THR A 163 3.52 15.71 12.96
CA THR A 163 4.72 15.71 13.82
C THR A 163 4.46 15.50 15.32
N SER A 164 3.26 15.03 15.71
CA SER A 164 2.80 14.90 17.10
C SER A 164 2.90 13.45 17.62
N ILE A 165 3.00 13.28 18.95
CA ILE A 165 3.29 12.02 19.66
C ILE A 165 2.05 11.21 20.09
N ALA A 166 0.83 11.69 19.81
CA ALA A 166 -0.41 10.95 20.04
C ALA A 166 -1.24 10.96 18.75
N TYR A 167 -1.50 9.79 18.15
CA TYR A 167 -2.32 9.69 16.94
C TYR A 167 -2.92 8.29 16.70
N ASP A 168 -3.97 8.29 15.87
CA ASP A 168 -4.74 7.13 15.38
C ASP A 168 -4.35 6.93 13.90
N PHE A 169 -3.77 5.78 13.55
CA PHE A 169 -3.26 5.51 12.20
C PHE A 169 -4.42 5.33 11.21
N ASN A 170 -4.25 5.52 9.90
CA ASN A 170 -5.29 5.13 8.93
C ASN A 170 -4.62 4.58 7.67
N ILE A 171 -4.95 3.36 7.26
CA ILE A 171 -4.38 2.71 6.07
C ILE A 171 -5.35 2.80 4.90
N HIS A 172 -4.98 3.51 3.85
CA HIS A 172 -5.78 3.65 2.65
C HIS A 172 -5.17 2.81 1.54
N ILE A 173 -5.96 1.87 1.02
CA ILE A 173 -5.62 1.08 -0.16
C ILE A 173 -6.43 1.68 -1.31
N MET A 174 -5.79 2.36 -2.25
CA MET A 174 -6.50 3.17 -3.24
C MET A 174 -6.27 2.66 -4.67
N ASP A 175 -7.32 2.72 -5.48
CA ASP A 175 -7.34 2.38 -6.91
C ASP A 175 -7.65 3.67 -7.68
N PHE A 176 -6.75 4.07 -8.57
CA PHE A 176 -6.75 5.36 -9.26
C PHE A 176 -6.72 5.18 -10.78
N GLN A 177 -7.13 6.20 -11.52
CA GLN A 177 -6.95 6.30 -12.98
C GLN A 177 -5.92 7.39 -13.33
N PRO A 178 -5.36 7.44 -14.55
CA PRO A 178 -4.40 8.48 -14.91
C PRO A 178 -5.01 9.90 -14.88
N GLY A 179 -4.50 10.79 -14.04
CA GLY A 179 -4.94 12.20 -13.96
C GLY A 179 -5.49 12.65 -12.59
N GLU A 180 -5.54 11.75 -11.61
CA GLU A 180 -6.18 11.99 -10.32
C GLU A 180 -5.36 12.82 -9.34
N PHE A 181 -5.97 13.35 -8.26
CA PHE A 181 -5.26 14.14 -7.24
C PHE A 181 -5.54 13.73 -5.78
N LEU A 182 -4.48 13.62 -4.97
CA LEU A 182 -4.52 13.40 -3.52
C LEU A 182 -4.10 14.68 -2.79
N ASN A 183 -5.00 15.25 -1.99
CA ASN A 183 -4.72 16.41 -1.14
C ASN A 183 -4.18 15.96 0.21
N VAL A 184 -3.00 16.47 0.56
CA VAL A 184 -2.39 16.24 1.87
C VAL A 184 -1.99 17.60 2.43
N LYS A 185 -2.37 17.82 3.69
CA LYS A 185 -1.99 19.03 4.42
C LYS A 185 -0.47 19.10 4.59
#